data_AF-A0A3A8GA29-F1
#
_entry.id   AF-A0A3A8GA29-F1
#
_cell.length_a   1.000
_cell.length_b   1.000
_cell.length_c   1.000
_cell.angle_alpha   90.00
_cell.angle_beta   90.00
_cell.angle_gamma   90.00
#
_symmetry.space_group_name_H-M   'P 1'
#
loop_
_entity.id
_entity.type
_entity.pdbx_description
1 polymer ?
#
loop_
_entity_poly.entity_id
_entity_poly.type
_entity_poly.pdbx_seq_one_letter_code
_entity_poly.pdbx_strand_id
1 'polypeptide(L)'
;MYLTLSDQAQSASIPPERLHAKVTSTVMGNLAANFVTVSRTSPGPTSVPVTSVLDNLVHDTGSAVLLIAFQLDAGKGEPEVRRYVEARAPALARHGGKVLLSGLTPRRDGWQYDGFELVQFPAPDTIRTLMGDPEYRTPSIQELSKIFTGSFAMLHVAVS
;
A
#
# COMPACT_ATOMS: atom_id res chain seq x y z
N MET A 1 -1.43 -10.73 9.20
CA MET A 1 -0.87 -9.37 9.43
C MET A 1 -1.99 -8.43 9.80
N TYR A 2 -1.67 -7.22 10.25
CA TYR A 2 -2.62 -6.21 10.67
C TYR A 2 -2.24 -4.85 10.12
N LEU A 3 -3.24 -4.08 9.71
CA LEU A 3 -3.16 -2.67 9.34
C LEU A 3 -3.80 -1.83 10.44
N THR A 4 -3.17 -0.73 10.81
CA THR A 4 -3.73 0.24 11.77
C THR A 4 -3.53 1.65 11.24
N LEU A 5 -4.60 2.43 11.24
CA LEU A 5 -4.57 3.87 10.99
C LEU A 5 -4.64 4.63 12.32
N SER A 6 -3.89 5.73 12.44
CA SER A 6 -3.97 6.60 13.61
C SER A 6 -3.69 8.06 13.29
N ASP A 7 -4.23 8.95 14.11
CA ASP A 7 -3.92 10.39 14.05
C ASP A 7 -2.71 10.76 14.90
N GLN A 8 -2.33 9.87 15.83
CA GLN A 8 -1.22 10.07 16.76
C GLN A 8 0.00 9.27 16.33
N ALA A 9 1.18 9.87 16.53
CA ALA A 9 2.45 9.16 16.43
C ALA A 9 2.53 8.09 17.52
N GLN A 10 3.08 6.92 17.22
CA GLN A 10 3.39 5.95 18.26
C GLN A 10 4.68 6.37 18.98
N SER A 11 4.59 6.62 20.29
CA SER A 11 5.74 7.00 21.13
C SER A 11 6.61 5.81 21.56
N ALA A 12 6.26 4.59 21.19
CA ALA A 12 6.99 3.36 21.58
C ALA A 12 7.97 2.93 20.50
N SER A 13 9.07 2.26 20.90
CA SER A 13 10.02 1.64 19.97
C SER A 13 9.28 0.74 18.98
N ILE A 14 9.45 1.02 17.69
CA ILE A 14 8.82 0.27 16.60
C ILE A 14 9.56 -1.08 16.50
N PRO A 15 8.89 -2.23 16.72
CA PRO A 15 9.55 -3.52 16.56
C PRO A 15 10.02 -3.73 15.11
N PRO A 16 11.09 -4.51 14.88
CA PRO A 16 11.62 -4.78 13.54
C PRO A 16 10.66 -5.58 12.63
N GLU A 17 9.50 -6.00 13.13
CA GLU A 17 8.44 -6.65 12.34
C GLU A 17 7.27 -5.70 12.03
N ARG A 18 7.45 -4.40 12.29
CA ARG A 18 6.44 -3.36 12.13
C ARG A 18 6.94 -2.29 11.18
N LEU A 19 6.16 -2.01 10.12
CA LEU A 19 6.30 -0.78 9.36
C LEU A 19 5.43 0.28 10.05
N HIS A 20 6.02 1.40 10.43
CA HIS A 20 5.30 2.57 10.91
C HIS A 20 5.70 3.76 10.06
N ALA A 21 4.71 4.43 9.47
CA ALA A 21 4.96 5.50 8.53
C ALA A 21 3.99 6.65 8.75
N LYS A 22 4.49 7.88 8.57
CA LYS A 22 3.70 9.10 8.58
C LYS A 22 3.15 9.37 7.17
N VAL A 23 1.87 9.69 7.06
CA VAL A 23 1.27 10.20 5.82
C VAL A 23 1.81 11.61 5.59
N THR A 24 2.49 11.83 4.47
CA THR A 24 3.11 13.12 4.13
C THR A 24 2.29 13.90 3.12
N SER A 25 1.59 13.22 2.21
CA SER A 25 0.66 13.85 1.27
C SER A 25 -0.36 12.85 0.76
N THR A 26 -1.54 13.35 0.41
CA THR A 26 -2.55 12.58 -0.33
C THR A 26 -2.41 12.91 -1.81
N VAL A 27 -2.21 11.89 -2.63
CA VAL A 27 -2.06 12.02 -4.09
C VAL A 27 -3.42 11.99 -4.77
N MET A 28 -4.32 11.12 -4.29
CA MET A 28 -5.69 10.98 -4.80
C MET A 28 -6.62 10.48 -3.69
N GLY A 29 -7.88 10.92 -3.72
CA GLY A 29 -8.90 10.52 -2.73
C GLY A 29 -8.69 11.17 -1.36
N ASN A 30 -9.25 10.57 -0.32
CA ASN A 30 -9.14 11.06 1.05
C ASN A 30 -8.84 9.89 1.99
N LEU A 31 -7.60 9.81 2.46
CA LEU A 31 -7.19 8.89 3.51
C LEU A 31 -7.19 9.64 4.84
N ALA A 32 -8.19 9.38 5.68
CA ALA A 32 -8.34 10.04 6.98
C ALA A 32 -7.41 9.44 8.04
N ALA A 33 -6.10 9.64 7.89
CA ALA A 33 -5.09 9.22 8.87
C ALA A 33 -3.79 10.02 8.74
N ASN A 34 -3.11 10.24 9.86
CA ASN A 34 -1.76 10.83 9.86
C ASN A 34 -0.65 9.77 9.87
N PHE A 35 -0.95 8.56 10.34
CA PHE A 35 0.01 7.47 10.47
C PHE A 35 -0.61 6.15 10.02
N VAL A 36 0.25 5.33 9.41
CA VAL A 36 -0.07 3.98 8.94
C VAL A 36 0.90 3.02 9.62
N THR A 37 0.35 1.98 10.23
CA THR A 37 1.14 0.90 10.82
C THR A 37 0.74 -0.42 10.21
N VAL A 38 1.73 -1.22 9.82
CA VAL A 38 1.56 -2.62 9.44
C VAL A 38 2.40 -3.50 10.35
N SER A 39 1.82 -4.54 10.92
CA SER A 39 2.54 -5.48 11.79
C SER A 39 2.05 -6.91 11.68
N ARG A 40 2.90 -7.87 12.07
CA ARG A 40 2.53 -9.30 12.11
C ARG A 40 1.52 -9.61 13.21
N THR A 41 1.63 -8.95 14.36
CA THR A 41 0.70 -9.03 15.49
C THR A 41 -0.24 -7.83 15.53
N SER A 42 -1.41 -7.98 16.15
CA SER A 42 -2.37 -6.87 16.30
C SER A 42 -1.84 -5.87 17.33
N PRO A 43 -1.60 -4.60 16.96
CA PRO A 43 -1.15 -3.59 17.91
C PRO A 43 -2.28 -3.04 18.80
N GLY A 44 -3.55 -3.36 18.51
CA GLY A 44 -4.69 -2.85 19.28
C GLY A 44 -6.06 -3.11 18.65
N PRO A 45 -7.15 -2.68 19.31
CA PRO A 45 -8.53 -2.99 18.89
C PRO A 45 -8.94 -2.34 17.56
N THR A 46 -8.27 -1.26 17.14
CA THR A 46 -8.50 -0.57 15.86
C THR A 46 -7.78 -1.21 14.68
N SER A 47 -7.13 -2.35 14.90
CA SER A 47 -6.35 -3.03 13.86
C SER A 47 -7.25 -3.88 12.97
N VAL A 48 -7.05 -3.75 11.67
CA VAL A 48 -7.78 -4.50 10.65
C VAL A 48 -6.91 -5.69 10.22
N PRO A 49 -7.43 -6.92 10.25
CA PRO A 49 -6.67 -8.07 9.78
C PRO A 49 -6.43 -7.97 8.27
N VAL A 50 -5.23 -8.35 7.86
CA VAL A 50 -4.79 -8.34 6.46
C VAL A 50 -4.59 -9.78 5.99
N THR A 51 -5.33 -10.14 4.94
CA THR A 51 -5.08 -11.36 4.15
C THR A 51 -4.10 -11.01 3.04
N SER A 52 -2.86 -11.45 3.19
CA SER A 52 -1.78 -11.10 2.26
C SER A 52 -1.97 -11.75 0.90
N VAL A 53 -1.95 -10.92 -0.15
CA VAL A 53 -1.77 -11.37 -1.53
C VAL A 53 -0.28 -11.55 -1.83
N LEU A 54 0.53 -10.58 -1.38
CA LEU A 54 1.99 -10.58 -1.47
C LEU A 54 2.57 -9.93 -0.21
N ASP A 55 3.54 -10.58 0.43
CA ASP A 55 4.24 -10.09 1.62
C ASP A 55 5.75 -10.12 1.38
N ASN A 56 6.29 -8.95 1.04
CA ASN A 56 7.71 -8.68 0.90
C ASN A 56 8.11 -7.57 1.88
N LEU A 57 7.46 -7.51 3.05
CA LEU A 57 7.69 -6.44 4.02
C LEU A 57 9.10 -6.60 4.59
N VAL A 58 10.03 -5.86 3.99
CA VAL A 58 11.41 -5.72 4.47
C VAL A 58 11.62 -4.25 4.78
N HIS A 59 12.27 -3.99 5.91
CA HIS A 59 12.54 -2.63 6.37
C HIS A 59 13.73 -2.09 5.62
N ASP A 60 13.47 -1.24 4.64
CA ASP A 60 14.49 -0.35 4.11
C ASP A 60 14.09 1.10 4.39
N THR A 61 15.02 1.83 4.96
CA THR A 61 14.79 3.15 5.53
C THR A 61 15.13 4.24 4.51
N GLY A 62 14.40 5.35 4.51
CA GLY A 62 14.68 6.48 3.62
C GLY A 62 14.08 6.41 2.21
N SER A 63 13.32 5.37 1.87
CA SER A 63 12.59 5.29 0.59
C SER A 63 11.20 5.91 0.66
N ALA A 64 10.71 6.39 -0.48
CA ALA A 64 9.34 6.86 -0.63
C ALA A 64 8.39 5.66 -0.72
N VAL A 65 7.34 5.61 0.10
CA VAL A 65 6.34 4.56 0.03
C VAL A 65 5.00 5.16 -0.38
N LEU A 66 4.39 4.61 -1.43
CA LEU A 66 3.02 4.90 -1.83
C LEU A 66 2.09 3.87 -1.19
N LEU A 67 1.15 4.34 -0.38
CA LEU A 67 -0.03 3.57 0.00
C LEU A 67 -1.09 3.71 -1.09
N ILE A 68 -1.61 2.57 -1.54
CA ILE A 68 -2.76 2.50 -2.44
C ILE A 68 -3.85 1.77 -1.68
N ALA A 69 -4.82 2.48 -1.11
CA ALA A 69 -6.01 1.90 -0.51
C ALA A 69 -7.09 1.77 -1.59
N PHE A 70 -7.70 0.60 -1.73
CA PHE A 70 -8.59 0.31 -2.85
C PHE A 70 -9.89 -0.40 -2.47
N GLN A 71 -10.92 -0.08 -3.23
CA GLN A 71 -12.20 -0.78 -3.26
C GLN A 71 -12.24 -1.65 -4.51
N LEU A 72 -12.83 -2.83 -4.36
CA LEU A 72 -12.99 -3.82 -5.40
C LEU A 72 -14.42 -3.80 -5.93
N ASP A 73 -14.57 -4.04 -7.23
CA ASP A 73 -15.88 -4.32 -7.82
C ASP A 73 -16.49 -5.60 -7.24
N ALA A 74 -17.82 -5.70 -7.28
CA ALA A 74 -18.54 -6.87 -6.79
C ALA A 74 -18.04 -8.16 -7.49
N GLY A 75 -17.73 -9.18 -6.69
CA GLY A 75 -17.25 -10.48 -7.17
C GLY A 75 -15.75 -10.54 -7.48
N LYS A 76 -15.00 -9.46 -7.25
CA LYS A 76 -13.53 -9.45 -7.33
C LYS A 76 -12.90 -9.74 -5.97
N GLY A 77 -11.72 -10.32 -5.97
CA GLY A 77 -11.02 -10.67 -4.74
C GLY A 77 -9.53 -10.95 -4.95
N GLU A 78 -9.00 -11.88 -4.16
CA GLU A 78 -7.57 -12.19 -4.12
C GLU A 78 -6.99 -12.54 -5.50
N PRO A 79 -7.65 -13.35 -6.36
CA PRO A 79 -7.08 -13.73 -7.66
C PRO A 79 -6.85 -12.53 -8.58
N GLU A 80 -7.76 -11.55 -8.59
CA GLU A 80 -7.60 -10.37 -9.44
C GLU A 80 -6.54 -9.42 -8.92
N VAL A 81 -6.46 -9.22 -7.60
CA VAL A 81 -5.38 -8.44 -7.00
C VAL A 81 -4.02 -9.08 -7.30
N ARG A 82 -3.90 -10.41 -7.16
CA ARG A 82 -2.68 -11.15 -7.48
C ARG A 82 -2.27 -10.96 -8.94
N ARG A 83 -3.20 -11.15 -9.88
CA ARG A 83 -2.94 -10.94 -11.32
C ARG A 83 -2.47 -9.53 -11.62
N TYR A 84 -3.07 -8.52 -11.00
CA TYR A 84 -2.65 -7.14 -11.18
C TYR A 84 -1.23 -6.88 -10.65
N VAL A 85 -0.94 -7.35 -9.44
CA VAL A 85 0.39 -7.21 -8.81
C VAL A 85 1.46 -7.85 -9.69
N GLU A 86 1.21 -9.06 -10.18
CA GLU A 86 2.14 -9.81 -11.04
C GLU A 86 2.33 -9.12 -12.40
N ALA A 87 1.23 -8.69 -13.04
CA ALA A 87 1.29 -8.07 -14.36
C ALA A 87 2.12 -6.78 -14.40
N ARG A 88 2.04 -5.95 -13.35
CA ARG A 88 2.76 -4.67 -13.30
C ARG A 88 4.17 -4.77 -12.73
N ALA A 89 4.53 -5.90 -12.11
CA ALA A 89 5.82 -6.05 -11.42
C ALA A 89 7.05 -5.75 -12.30
N PRO A 90 7.12 -6.15 -13.59
CA PRO A 90 8.27 -5.84 -14.45
C PRO A 90 8.44 -4.33 -14.70
N ALA A 91 7.34 -3.62 -14.95
CA ALA A 91 7.37 -2.17 -15.12
C ALA A 91 7.77 -1.47 -13.83
N LEU A 92 7.22 -1.92 -12.70
CA LEU A 92 7.59 -1.38 -11.39
C LEU A 92 9.09 -1.53 -11.12
N ALA A 93 9.64 -2.73 -11.34
CA ALA A 93 11.04 -3.06 -11.09
C ALA A 93 12.02 -2.24 -11.95
N ARG A 94 11.69 -1.96 -13.21
CA ARG A 94 12.51 -1.12 -14.11
C ARG A 94 12.73 0.29 -13.58
N HIS A 95 11.78 0.82 -12.83
CA HIS A 95 11.87 2.13 -12.18
C HIS A 95 12.39 2.05 -10.74
N GLY A 96 12.90 0.89 -10.30
CA GLY A 96 13.34 0.64 -8.93
C GLY A 96 12.19 0.55 -7.93
N GLY A 97 10.94 0.47 -8.39
CA GLY A 97 9.78 0.29 -7.55
C GLY A 97 9.64 -1.17 -7.11
N LYS A 98 9.12 -1.37 -5.89
CA LYS A 98 8.84 -2.71 -5.34
C LYS A 98 7.54 -2.70 -4.54
N VAL A 99 6.68 -3.70 -4.75
CA VAL A 99 5.55 -3.96 -3.85
C VAL A 99 6.09 -4.58 -2.56
N LEU A 100 5.96 -3.86 -1.45
CA LEU A 100 6.30 -4.34 -0.11
C LEU A 100 5.20 -5.24 0.44
N LEU A 101 3.95 -4.84 0.24
CA LEU A 101 2.78 -5.56 0.72
C LEU A 101 1.62 -5.28 -0.21
N SER A 102 0.85 -6.31 -0.54
CA SER A 102 -0.48 -6.19 -1.13
C SER A 102 -1.40 -7.14 -0.37
N GLY A 103 -2.57 -6.67 0.05
CA GLY A 103 -3.46 -7.49 0.86
C GLY A 103 -4.90 -7.01 0.87
N LEU A 104 -5.80 -7.94 1.17
CA LEU A 104 -7.21 -7.68 1.38
C LEU A 104 -7.50 -7.48 2.86
N THR A 105 -8.53 -6.69 3.12
CA THR A 105 -8.94 -6.28 4.47
C THR A 105 -10.46 -6.20 4.53
N PRO A 106 -11.12 -6.67 5.60
CA PRO A 106 -12.52 -6.36 5.80
C PRO A 106 -12.70 -4.86 6.06
N ARG A 107 -13.72 -4.26 5.47
CA ARG A 107 -14.15 -2.89 5.82
C ARG A 107 -14.58 -2.84 7.29
N ARG A 108 -14.17 -1.80 8.01
CA ARG A 108 -14.47 -1.56 9.44
C ARG A 108 -14.50 -0.06 9.74
N ASP A 109 -14.90 0.31 10.94
CA ASP A 109 -14.83 1.69 11.42
C ASP A 109 -13.39 2.23 11.29
N GLY A 110 -13.23 3.32 10.54
CA GLY A 110 -11.93 3.91 10.20
C GLY A 110 -11.21 3.30 8.98
N TRP A 111 -11.72 2.23 8.37
CA TRP A 111 -11.17 1.63 7.15
C TRP A 111 -12.26 1.22 6.16
N GLN A 112 -12.44 2.03 5.12
CA GLN A 112 -13.53 1.89 4.13
C GLN A 112 -13.14 1.17 2.83
N TYR A 113 -11.96 0.54 2.79
CA TYR A 113 -11.39 -0.08 1.59
C TYR A 113 -11.40 -1.60 1.71
N ASP A 114 -11.42 -2.29 0.58
CA ASP A 114 -11.40 -3.76 0.49
C ASP A 114 -9.97 -4.32 0.56
N GLY A 115 -8.98 -3.47 0.37
CA GLY A 115 -7.58 -3.83 0.52
C GLY A 115 -6.65 -2.63 0.37
N PHE A 116 -5.35 -2.91 0.43
CA PHE A 116 -4.32 -1.92 0.17
C PHE A 116 -3.05 -2.52 -0.39
N GLU A 117 -2.20 -1.64 -0.92
CA GLU A 117 -0.83 -1.94 -1.31
C GLU A 117 0.14 -0.91 -0.74
N LEU A 118 1.32 -1.38 -0.37
CA LEU A 118 2.48 -0.55 -0.07
C LEU A 118 3.50 -0.76 -1.19
N VAL A 119 3.82 0.32 -1.89
CA VAL A 119 4.76 0.31 -3.00
C VAL A 119 5.91 1.25 -2.68
N GLN A 120 7.10 0.69 -2.55
CA GLN A 120 8.33 1.44 -2.36
C GLN A 120 8.84 1.96 -3.70
N PHE A 121 9.37 3.18 -3.69
CA PHE A 121 10.07 3.80 -4.80
C PHE A 121 11.39 4.44 -4.30
N PRO A 122 12.42 4.54 -5.16
CA PRO A 122 13.67 5.21 -4.79
C PRO A 122 13.47 6.70 -4.48
N ALA A 123 12.52 7.35 -5.17
CA ALA A 123 12.15 8.74 -4.95
C ALA A 123 10.64 8.95 -5.27
N PRO A 124 10.00 9.98 -4.69
CA PRO A 124 8.59 10.30 -4.99
C PRO A 124 8.34 10.55 -6.49
N ASP A 125 9.26 11.23 -7.19
CA ASP A 125 9.10 11.56 -8.61
C ASP A 125 9.12 10.33 -9.53
N THR A 126 9.66 9.19 -9.07
CA THR A 126 9.67 7.93 -9.82
C THR A 126 8.25 7.47 -10.20
N ILE A 127 7.25 7.80 -9.38
CA ILE A 127 5.84 7.47 -9.65
C ILE A 127 5.40 8.10 -10.97
N ARG A 128 5.76 9.37 -11.22
CA ARG A 128 5.41 10.08 -12.45
C ARG A 128 6.04 9.40 -13.67
N THR A 129 7.29 8.97 -13.56
CA THR A 129 8.01 8.25 -14.62
C THR A 129 7.33 6.91 -14.92
N LEU A 130 6.96 6.14 -13.89
CA LEU A 130 6.22 4.88 -14.04
C LEU A 130 4.87 5.09 -14.77
N MET A 131 4.12 6.15 -14.43
CA MET A 131 2.83 6.43 -15.08
C MET A 131 2.97 6.79 -16.58
N GLY A 132 4.17 7.20 -17.01
CA GLY A 132 4.53 7.44 -18.40
C GLY A 132 5.04 6.20 -19.13
N ASP A 133 5.33 5.09 -18.43
CA ASP A 133 5.94 3.90 -19.00
C ASP A 133 4.95 3.15 -19.92
N PRO A 134 5.28 2.91 -21.20
CA PRO A 134 4.38 2.22 -22.13
C PRO A 134 3.98 0.81 -21.68
N GLU A 135 4.86 0.08 -21.01
CA GLU A 135 4.57 -1.26 -20.52
C GLU A 135 3.61 -1.22 -19.32
N TYR A 136 3.74 -0.22 -18.44
CA TYR A 136 2.77 0.02 -17.37
C TYR A 136 1.39 0.44 -17.91
N ARG A 137 1.38 1.09 -19.08
CA ARG A 137 0.17 1.56 -19.78
C ARG A 137 -0.42 0.52 -20.74
N THR A 138 0.04 -0.73 -20.69
CA THR A 138 -0.53 -1.81 -21.51
C THR A 138 -2.02 -1.98 -21.22
N PRO A 139 -2.85 -2.32 -22.23
CA PRO A 139 -4.28 -2.56 -22.01
C PRO A 139 -4.55 -3.58 -20.91
N SER A 140 -3.75 -4.64 -20.80
CA SER A 140 -3.90 -5.65 -19.75
C SER A 140 -3.75 -5.07 -18.34
N ILE A 141 -2.73 -4.26 -18.08
CA ILE A 141 -2.53 -3.62 -16.77
C ILE A 141 -3.61 -2.57 -16.52
N GLN A 142 -4.03 -1.83 -17.54
CA GLN A 142 -5.11 -0.83 -17.42
C GLN A 142 -6.47 -1.49 -17.16
N GLU A 143 -6.79 -2.62 -17.80
CA GLU A 143 -8.00 -3.39 -17.49
C GLU A 143 -7.95 -3.96 -16.08
N LEU A 144 -6.79 -4.48 -15.66
CA LEU A 144 -6.59 -4.97 -14.31
C LEU A 144 -6.62 -3.84 -13.27
N SER A 145 -6.22 -2.61 -13.62
CA SER A 145 -6.21 -1.49 -12.68
C SER A 145 -7.61 -0.92 -12.42
N LYS A 146 -8.56 -1.12 -13.34
CA LYS A 146 -9.95 -0.68 -13.17
C LYS A 146 -10.65 -1.30 -11.96
N ILE A 147 -10.17 -2.46 -11.50
CA ILE A 147 -10.69 -3.09 -10.28
C ILE A 147 -10.35 -2.28 -9.02
N PHE A 148 -9.47 -1.28 -9.12
CA PHE A 148 -9.05 -0.42 -8.02
C PHE A 148 -9.62 0.98 -8.19
N THR A 149 -10.59 1.31 -7.35
CA THR A 149 -10.94 2.70 -7.05
C THR A 149 -10.54 2.99 -5.61
N GLY A 150 -10.07 4.19 -5.26
CA GLY A 150 -9.71 4.44 -3.87
C GLY A 150 -8.85 5.65 -3.61
N SER A 151 -7.91 5.52 -2.66
CA SER A 151 -7.10 6.62 -2.14
C SER A 151 -5.63 6.28 -2.12
N PHE A 152 -4.83 7.28 -2.45
CA PHE A 152 -3.40 7.16 -2.72
C PHE A 152 -2.70 8.17 -1.84
N ALA A 153 -1.71 7.73 -1.05
CA ALA A 153 -1.01 8.60 -0.12
C ALA A 153 0.48 8.28 -0.09
N MET A 154 1.30 9.32 -0.06
CA MET A 154 2.72 9.18 0.18
C MET A 154 2.96 9.01 1.68
N LEU A 155 3.82 8.07 2.01
CA LEU A 155 4.25 7.77 3.36
C LEU A 155 5.75 8.03 3.50
N HIS A 156 6.13 8.51 4.68
CA HIS A 156 7.50 8.57 5.16
C HIS A 156 7.67 7.52 6.27
N VAL A 157 8.44 6.47 5.99
CA VAL A 157 8.69 5.38 6.94
C VAL A 157 9.65 5.89 8.03
N ALA A 158 9.25 5.77 9.29
CA ALA A 158 10.11 6.17 10.40
C ALA A 158 11.33 5.24 10.49
N VAL A 159 12.51 5.83 10.66
CA VAL A 159 13.75 5.10 10.95
C VAL A 159 13.77 4.86 12.46
N SER A 160 13.85 3.61 12.88
CA SER A 160 14.06 3.22 14.28
C SER A 160 15.52 3.40 14.69
#